data_AF-A0A3D2M635-F1
#
_entry.id   AF-A0A3D2M635-F1
#
_cell.length_a   1.000
_cell.length_b   1.000
_cell.length_c   1.000
_cell.angle_alpha   90.00
_cell.angle_beta   90.00
_cell.angle_gamma   90.00
#
_symmetry.space_group_name_H-M   'P 1'
#
loop_
_entity.id
_entity.type
_entity.pdbx_description
1 polymer ?
#
loop_
_entity_poly.entity_id
_entity_poly.type
_entity_poly.pdbx_seq_one_letter_code
_entity_poly.pdbx_strand_id
1 'polypeptide(L)' 'AAQMRDNPKQVRTQLAASVCDNDGLRQLMSQGAVLRFEFSEYQSKKPITTERYRSSDC' A
#
# COMPACT_ATOMS: atom_id res chain seq x y z
N ALA A 1 11.39 0.13 -10.14
CA ALA A 1 11.08 -1.26 -9.75
C ALA A 1 12.10 -1.81 -8.76
N ALA A 2 13.40 -1.83 -9.07
CA ALA A 2 14.45 -2.36 -8.18
C ALA A 2 14.39 -1.78 -6.75
N GLN A 3 14.42 -0.46 -6.59
CA GLN A 3 14.38 0.19 -5.27
C GLN A 3 13.21 -0.26 -4.38
N MET A 4 12.02 -0.48 -4.95
CA MET A 4 10.85 -0.98 -4.21
C MET A 4 11.01 -2.44 -3.79
N ARG A 5 11.64 -3.26 -4.65
CA ARG A 5 11.94 -4.67 -4.34
C ARG A 5 13.03 -4.81 -3.29
N ASP A 6 14.01 -3.90 -3.33
CA ASP A 6 15.14 -3.92 -2.41
C ASP A 6 14.74 -3.41 -1.01
N ASN A 7 13.69 -2.58 -0.92
CA ASN A 7 13.24 -1.96 0.33
C ASN A 7 11.71 -2.12 0.58
N PRO A 8 11.18 -3.35 0.63
CA PRO A 8 9.73 -3.57 0.74
C PRO A 8 9.14 -3.00 2.03
N LYS A 9 9.89 -3.04 3.14
CA LYS A 9 9.47 -2.44 4.42
C LYS A 9 9.30 -0.93 4.31
N GLN A 10 10.20 -0.25 3.61
CA GLN A 10 10.11 1.20 3.43
C GLN A 10 8.89 1.57 2.58
N VAL A 11 8.64 0.81 1.50
CA VAL A 11 7.43 0.97 0.67
C VAL A 11 6.18 0.82 1.52
N ARG A 12 6.12 -0.22 2.37
CA ARG A 12 4.99 -0.43 3.27
C ARG A 12 4.81 0.75 4.24
N THR A 13 5.86 1.18 4.93
CA THR A 13 5.76 2.28 5.90
C THR A 13 5.33 3.60 5.26
N GLN A 14 5.84 3.93 4.08
CA GLN A 14 5.45 5.16 3.38
C GLN A 14 4.00 5.13 2.90
N LEU A 15 3.55 3.98 2.36
CA LEU A 15 2.16 3.81 1.95
C LEU A 15 1.21 3.83 3.15
N ALA A 16 1.58 3.19 4.27
CA ALA A 16 0.82 3.25 5.51
C ALA A 16 0.63 4.71 5.96
N ALA A 17 1.72 5.49 6.04
CA ALA A 17 1.63 6.90 6.41
C ALA A 17 0.68 7.69 5.49
N SER A 18 0.79 7.51 4.17
CA SER A 18 -0.11 8.17 3.22
C SER A 18 -1.57 7.74 3.34
N VAL A 19 -1.83 6.47 3.67
CA VAL A 19 -3.17 5.92 3.83
C VAL A 19 -3.80 6.39 5.14
N CYS A 20 -3.02 6.40 6.22
CA CYS A 20 -3.49 6.71 7.56
C CYS A 20 -3.61 8.21 7.85
N ASP A 21 -2.96 9.06 7.04
CA ASP A 21 -3.15 10.52 7.06
C ASP A 21 -4.32 10.98 6.17
N ASN A 22 -4.99 10.05 5.47
CA ASN A 22 -6.14 10.37 4.63
C ASN A 22 -7.47 10.00 5.32
N ASP A 23 -8.25 11.01 5.67
CA ASP A 23 -9.53 10.83 6.40
C ASP A 23 -10.55 9.97 5.64
N GLY A 24 -10.66 10.14 4.32
CA GLY A 24 -11.59 9.36 3.50
C GLY A 24 -11.22 7.88 3.45
N LEU A 25 -9.93 7.57 3.26
CA LEU A 25 -9.42 6.20 3.29
C LEU A 25 -9.57 5.57 4.67
N ARG A 26 -9.30 6.33 5.74
CA ARG A 26 -9.56 5.90 7.12
C ARG A 26 -11.04 5.60 7.37
N GLN A 27 -11.94 6.42 6.86
CA GLN A 27 -13.38 6.19 7.01
C GLN A 27 -13.83 4.91 6.30
N LEU A 28 -13.30 4.63 5.11
CA LEU A 28 -13.57 3.37 4.42
C LEU A 28 -13.05 2.18 5.23
N MET A 29 -11.83 2.27 5.75
CA MET A 29 -11.22 1.20 6.55
C MET A 29 -11.94 0.97 7.88
N SER A 30 -12.47 2.02 8.53
CA SER A 30 -13.27 1.88 9.76
C SER A 30 -14.61 1.16 9.52
N GLN A 31 -15.10 1.18 8.28
CA GLN A 31 -16.26 0.42 7.82
C GLN A 31 -15.90 -1.01 7.35
N GLY A 32 -14.65 -1.43 7.54
CA GLY A 32 -14.17 -2.77 7.20
C GLY A 32 -13.53 -2.91 5.82
N ALA A 33 -13.32 -1.81 5.09
CA ALA A 33 -12.59 -1.87 3.82
C ALA A 33 -11.12 -2.25 4.03
N VAL A 34 -10.55 -2.91 3.02
CA VAL A 34 -9.12 -3.18 2.92
C VAL A 34 -8.59 -2.53 1.65
N LEU A 35 -7.67 -1.59 1.81
CA LEU A 35 -7.01 -0.94 0.68
C LEU A 35 -5.90 -1.85 0.16
N ARG A 36 -5.88 -2.07 -1.16
CA ARG A 36 -4.92 -2.92 -1.83
C ARG A 36 -4.15 -2.14 -2.88
N PHE A 37 -2.84 -2.08 -2.75
CA PHE A 37 -1.93 -1.48 -3.71
C PHE A 37 -1.17 -2.58 -4.43
N GLU A 38 -1.28 -2.64 -5.75
CA GLU A 38 -0.59 -3.61 -6.60
C GLU A 38 0.33 -2.88 -7.56
N PHE A 39 1.63 -3.06 -7.38
CA PHE A 39 2.64 -2.46 -8.24
C PHE A 39 3.18 -3.51 -9.20
N SER A 40 3.21 -3.15 -10.47
CA SER A 40 3.80 -3.97 -11.54
C SER A 40 4.73 -3.14 -12.41
N GLU A 41 5.75 -3.77 -12.99
CA GLU A 41 6.57 -3.15 -14.03
C GLU A 41 5.70 -2.69 -15.21
N TYR A 42 5.96 -1.48 -15.71
CA TYR A 42 5.10 -0.85 -16.72
C TYR A 42 4.96 -1.68 -18.00
N GLN A 43 6.10 -2.15 -18.55
CA GLN A 43 6.15 -2.89 -19.82
C GLN A 43 5.91 -4.38 -19.66
N SER A 44 6.62 -5.04 -18.74
CA SER A 44 6.57 -6.50 -18.58
C SER A 44 5.35 -6.98 -17.78
N LYS A 45 4.65 -6.06 -17.08
CA LYS A 45 3.59 -6.34 -16.11
C LYS A 45 4.03 -7.28 -14.97
N LYS A 46 5.34 -7.51 -14.81
CA LYS A 46 5.86 -8.32 -13.71
C LYS A 46 5.54 -7.66 -12.37
N PRO A 47 5.02 -8.41 -11.38
CA PRO A 47 4.73 -7.86 -10.08
C PRO A 47 6.00 -7.33 -9.40
N ILE A 48 5.85 -6.24 -8.66
CA ILE A 48 6.88 -5.60 -7.86
C ILE A 48 6.59 -5.88 -6.38
N THR A 49 5.44 -5.41 -5.89
CA THR A 49 4.94 -5.67 -4.53
C THR A 49 3.43 -5.52 -4.49
N THR A 50 2.81 -6.11 -3.46
CA THR A 50 1.40 -5.95 -3.13
C THR A 50 1.28 -5.60 -1.65
N GLU A 51 0.70 -4.44 -1.35
CA GLU A 51 0.44 -4.02 0.02
C GLU A 51 -1.05 -4.01 0.32
N ARG A 52 -1.39 -4.35 1.56
CA ARG A 52 -2.75 -4.29 2.08
C ARG A 52 -2.77 -3.53 3.40
N TYR A 53 -3.75 -2.65 3.55
CA TYR A 53 -4.01 -1.86 4.75
C TYR A 53 -5.48 -1.96 5.14
N ARG A 54 -5.71 -2.25 6.42
CA ARG A 54 -7.01 -2.23 7.08
C ARG A 54 -6.94 -1.29 8.29
N SER A 55 -8.06 -1.08 8.96
CA SER A 55 -8.12 -0.16 10.11
C SER A 55 -7.08 -0.44 11.21
N SER A 56 -6.64 -1.69 11.40
CA SER A 56 -5.64 -2.03 12.44
C SER A 56 -4.18 -1.82 12.00
N ASP A 57 -3.94 -1.40 10.77
CA ASP A 57 -2.60 -1.05 10.29
C ASP A 57 -2.23 0.43 10.51
N CYS A 58 -3.16 1.27 11.01
CA CYS A 58 -3.00 2.74 11.08
C CYS A 58 -2.60 3.35 12.44
#